data_AF-A0A0P7ZDQ7-F1
#
_entry.id   AF-A0A0P7ZDQ7-F1
#
_cell.length_a   1.000
_cell.length_b   1.000
_cell.length_c   1.000
_cell.angle_alpha   90.00
_cell.angle_beta   90.00
_cell.angle_gamma   90.00
#
_symmetry.space_group_name_H-M   'P 1'
#
loop_
_entity.id
_entity.type
_entity.pdbx_description
1 polymer ?
#
loop_
_entity_poly.entity_id
_entity_poly.type
_entity_poly.pdbx_seq_one_letter_code
_entity_poly.pdbx_strand_id
1 'polypeptide(L)' 'MSSILICIGLTRSIMKPLNEFEIAANRISEGDLTPDMKSISSDEIGLLAGYFIKMTVYTQTYNWKGTGYLFKNGN' A
#
# COMPACT_ATOMS: atom_id res chain seq x y z
N MET A 1 13.40 -29.78 14.81
CA MET A 1 11.95 -29.62 14.51
C MET A 1 11.46 -28.19 14.77
N SER A 2 11.78 -27.57 15.92
CA SER A 2 11.34 -26.19 16.22
C SER A 2 11.85 -25.11 15.25
N SER A 3 13.06 -25.22 14.72
CA SER A 3 13.61 -24.26 13.75
C SER A 3 12.82 -24.19 12.44
N ILE A 4 12.37 -25.35 11.93
CA ILE A 4 11.57 -25.44 10.70
C ILE A 4 10.21 -24.78 10.89
N LEU A 5 9.57 -24.98 12.05
CA LEU A 5 8.29 -24.37 12.38
C LEU A 5 8.39 -22.84 12.52
N ILE A 6 9.48 -22.35 13.11
CA ILE A 6 9.78 -20.91 13.21
C ILE A 6 9.97 -20.31 11.82
N CYS A 7 10.77 -20.94 10.95
CA CYS A 7 10.98 -20.46 9.58
C CYS A 7 9.66 -20.38 8.80
N ILE A 8 8.82 -21.40 8.87
CA ILE A 8 7.51 -21.41 8.19
C ILE A 8 6.60 -20.31 8.75
N GLY A 9 6.61 -20.09 10.07
CA GLY A 9 5.85 -19.02 10.71
C GLY A 9 6.27 -17.63 10.24
N LEU A 10 7.57 -17.36 10.22
CA LEU A 10 8.13 -16.08 9.75
C LEU A 10 7.85 -15.86 8.25
N THR A 11 8.07 -16.88 7.42
CA THR A 11 7.77 -16.79 5.99
C THR A 11 6.31 -16.45 5.75
N ARG A 12 5.36 -17.07 6.46
CA ARG A 12 3.93 -16.75 6.31
C ARG A 12 3.59 -15.35 6.83
N SER A 13 4.20 -14.93 7.94
CA SER A 13 3.98 -13.61 8.52
C SER A 13 4.46 -12.47 7.61
N ILE A 14 5.49 -12.72 6.81
CA ILE A 14 6.05 -11.73 5.86
C ILE A 14 5.39 -11.84 4.48
N MET A 15 5.23 -13.06 3.96
CA MET A 15 4.76 -13.29 2.59
C MET A 15 3.28 -12.94 2.41
N LYS A 16 2.45 -13.12 3.45
CA LYS A 16 1.04 -12.74 3.40
C LYS A 16 0.85 -11.23 3.18
N PRO A 17 1.38 -10.34 4.04
CA PRO A 17 1.27 -8.89 3.81
C PRO A 17 1.97 -8.46 2.52
N LEU A 18 3.08 -9.09 2.13
CA LEU A 18 3.76 -8.77 0.86
C LEU A 18 2.87 -8.97 -0.37
N ASN A 19 2.05 -10.02 -0.39
CA ASN A 19 1.07 -10.24 -1.45
C ASN A 19 -0.05 -9.18 -1.43
N GLU A 20 -0.45 -8.71 -0.26
CA GLU A 20 -1.42 -7.60 -0.13
C GLU A 20 -0.84 -6.28 -0.68
N PHE A 21 0.47 -6.03 -0.50
CA PHE A 21 1.16 -4.90 -1.16
C PHE A 21 1.16 -5.01 -2.68
N GLU A 22 1.42 -6.19 -3.24
CA GLU A 22 1.42 -6.40 -4.69
C GLU A 22 0.04 -6.10 -5.29
N ILE A 23 -1.02 -6.62 -4.67
CA ILE A 23 -2.41 -6.37 -5.10
C ILE A 23 -2.74 -4.88 -5.00
N ALA A 24 -2.39 -4.23 -3.89
CA ALA A 24 -2.62 -2.80 -3.71
C ALA A 24 -1.83 -1.96 -4.74
N ALA A 25 -0.57 -2.31 -5.01
CA ALA A 25 0.24 -1.64 -6.01
C ALA A 25 -0.33 -1.79 -7.43
N ASN A 26 -0.85 -2.97 -7.77
CA ASN A 26 -1.50 -3.19 -9.05
C ASN A 26 -2.79 -2.36 -9.20
N ARG A 27 -3.62 -2.27 -8.15
CA ARG A 27 -4.81 -1.40 -8.18
C ARG A 27 -4.45 0.08 -8.34
N ILE A 28 -3.39 0.52 -7.66
CA ILE A 28 -2.86 1.88 -7.77
C ILE A 28 -2.36 2.17 -9.20
N SER A 29 -1.70 1.21 -9.85
CA SER A 29 -1.22 1.38 -11.22
C SER A 29 -2.37 1.45 -12.24
N GLU A 30 -3.48 0.79 -11.96
CA GLU A 30 -4.72 0.85 -12.73
C GLU A 30 -5.53 2.13 -12.46
N GLY A 31 -5.09 2.99 -11.52
CA GLY A 31 -5.74 4.26 -11.18
C GLY A 31 -6.78 4.16 -10.07
N ASP A 32 -7.00 2.97 -9.50
CA ASP A 32 -7.75 2.80 -8.26
C ASP A 32 -6.85 3.10 -7.07
N LEU A 33 -6.92 4.35 -6.62
CA LEU A 33 -6.09 4.83 -5.54
C LEU A 33 -6.70 4.58 -4.15
N THR A 34 -7.75 3.77 -4.02
CA THR A 34 -8.34 3.53 -2.69
C THR A 34 -7.34 2.83 -1.75
N PRO A 35 -6.95 3.45 -0.63
CA PRO A 35 -5.99 2.85 0.29
C PRO A 35 -6.72 1.83 1.18
N ASP A 36 -6.81 0.58 0.72
CA ASP A 36 -7.38 -0.54 1.50
C ASP A 36 -6.31 -1.54 1.91
N MET A 37 -5.34 -1.07 2.70
CA MET A 37 -4.34 -1.92 3.32
C MET A 37 -4.49 -1.83 4.83
N LYS A 38 -5.12 -2.85 5.42
CA LYS A 38 -5.32 -2.92 6.86
C LYS A 38 -3.97 -3.27 7.51
N SER A 39 -3.23 -2.26 7.97
CA SER A 39 -2.01 -2.49 8.74
C SER A 39 -2.36 -3.03 10.12
N ILE A 40 -2.34 -4.36 10.29
CA ILE A 40 -2.60 -5.04 11.56
C ILE A 40 -1.27 -5.37 12.28
N SER A 41 -0.14 -5.25 11.59
CA SER A 41 1.18 -5.64 12.13
C SER A 41 1.87 -4.47 12.82
N SER A 42 2.54 -4.73 13.95
CA SER A 42 3.35 -3.73 14.69
C SER A 42 4.85 -3.83 14.41
N ASP A 43 5.23 -4.68 13.44
CA ASP A 43 6.60 -4.93 13.01
C ASP A 43 7.00 -4.01 11.83
N GLU A 44 8.18 -4.26 11.26
CA GLU A 44 8.71 -3.51 10.11
C GLU A 44 7.77 -3.55 8.90
N ILE A 45 6.95 -4.61 8.75
CA ILE A 45 5.97 -4.74 7.68
C ILE A 45 4.77 -3.80 7.91
N GLY A 46 4.34 -3.65 9.16
CA GLY A 46 3.33 -2.66 9.54
C GLY A 46 3.78 -1.22 9.29
N LEU A 47 5.05 -0.93 9.59
CA LEU A 47 5.70 0.35 9.28
C LEU A 47 5.77 0.61 7.77
N LEU A 48 6.18 -0.41 7.00
CA LEU A 48 6.19 -0.36 5.54
C LEU A 48 4.78 -0.09 4.97
N ALA A 49 3.74 -0.72 5.53
CA ALA A 49 2.35 -0.49 5.15
C ALA A 49 1.94 0.96 5.36
N GLY A 50 2.36 1.54 6.49
CA GLY A 50 2.15 2.95 6.79
C GLY A 50 2.79 3.89 5.76
N TYR A 51 4.03 3.62 5.34
CA TYR A 51 4.69 4.42 4.31
C TYR A 51 4.04 4.26 2.93
N PHE A 52 3.64 3.04 2.59
CA PHE A 52 2.96 2.75 1.32
C PHE A 52 1.63 3.50 1.21
N ILE A 53 0.79 3.45 2.26
CA ILE A 53 -0.47 4.20 2.32
C ILE A 53 -0.21 5.71 2.16
N LYS A 54 0.79 6.27 2.84
CA LYS A 54 1.16 7.69 2.73
C LYS A 54 1.55 8.06 1.29
N MET A 55 2.30 7.20 0.59
CA MET A 55 2.66 7.40 -0.81
C MET A 55 1.42 7.40 -1.71
N THR A 56 0.51 6.45 -1.53
CA THR A 56 -0.73 6.38 -2.31
C THR A 56 -1.63 7.60 -2.11
N VAL A 57 -1.77 8.08 -0.88
CA VAL A 57 -2.55 9.29 -0.54
C VAL A 57 -1.91 10.55 -1.13
N TYR A 58 -0.57 10.62 -1.13
CA TYR A 58 0.15 11.71 -1.78
C TYR A 58 -0.14 11.73 -3.29
N THR A 59 -0.05 10.59 -3.96
CA THR A 59 -0.36 10.47 -5.39
C THR A 59 -1.80 10.86 -5.72
N GLN A 60 -2.78 10.47 -4.89
CA GLN A 60 -4.17 10.93 -5.01
C GLN A 60 -4.31 12.44 -4.93
N THR A 61 -3.67 13.02 -3.92
CA THR A 61 -3.74 14.46 -3.67
C THR A 61 -3.15 15.25 -4.84
N TYR A 62 -2.07 14.75 -5.43
CA TYR A 62 -1.47 15.36 -6.62
C TYR A 62 -2.35 15.21 -7.86
N ASN A 63 -2.92 14.03 -8.08
CA ASN A 63 -3.87 13.82 -9.19
C ASN A 63 -5.07 14.78 -9.07
N TRP A 64 -5.68 14.88 -7.89
CA TRP A 64 -6.78 15.79 -7.60
C TRP A 64 -6.44 17.28 -7.80
N LYS A 65 -5.24 17.71 -7.39
CA LYS A 65 -4.78 19.09 -7.65
C LYS A 65 -4.59 19.34 -9.14
N GLY A 66 -4.04 18.38 -9.88
CA GLY A 66 -3.90 18.44 -11.33
C GLY A 66 -5.23 18.62 -12.04
N THR A 67 -6.24 17.80 -11.71
CA THR A 67 -7.58 17.93 -12.32
C THR A 67 -8.21 19.28 -11.97
N GLY A 68 -8.15 19.72 -10.72
CA GLY A 68 -8.68 21.02 -10.28
C GLY A 68 -8.07 22.22 -11.02
N TYR A 69 -6.80 22.16 -11.42
CA TYR A 69 -6.14 23.24 -12.16
C TYR A 69 -6.59 23.29 -13.62
N LEU A 70 -6.88 22.13 -14.21
CA LEU A 70 -7.39 22.00 -15.57
C LEU A 70 -8.83 22.53 -15.65
N PHE A 71 -9.65 22.34 -14.61
CA PHE A 71 -10.99 22.93 -14.52
C PHE A 71 -10.96 24.45 -14.28
N LYS A 72 -9.94 25.00 -13.62
CA LYS A 72 -9.87 26.43 -13.29
C LYS A 72 -9.40 27.32 -14.46
N ASN A 73 -8.62 26.76 -15.39
CA ASN A 73 -8.12 27.45 -16.59
C ASN A 73 -8.90 27.10 -17.88
N GLY A 74 -9.98 26.30 -17.76
CA GLY A 74 -10.83 25.89 -18.87
C GLY A 74 -12.04 26.81 -19.16
N ASN A 75 -12.08 28.01 -18.58
CA ASN A 75 -13.07 29.06 -18.86
C ASN A 75 -12.38 30.34 -19.33
#